data_AF-A0A4Y3NEP1-F1
#
_entry.id   AF-A0A4Y3NEP1-F1
#
_cell.length_a   1.000
_cell.length_b   1.000
_cell.length_c   1.000
_cell.angle_alpha   90.00
_cell.angle_beta   90.00
_cell.angle_gamma   90.00
#
_symmetry.space_group_name_H-M   'P 1'
#
loop_
_entity.id
_entity.type
_entity.pdbx_description
1 polymer ?
#
loop_
_entity_poly.entity_id
_entity_poly.type
_entity_poly.pdbx_seq_one_letter_code
_entity_poly.pdbx_strand_id
1 'polypeptide(L)'
;MLPDAIEKSGHRAILQAIRGLQDSAPTVTWQVITSRPNGSAVLETALSTVAGYRVTEHAEAVEQAKEFARTNLNRAWQSPLELARSLAHYEVMGWGGELVRDPEAALDRVDCAGIEKAAEGLVRPIKEVLGRS
;
A
#
# COMPACT_ATOMS: atom_id res chain seq x y z
N MET A 1 2.92 10.72 -5.12
CA MET A 1 3.27 11.10 -3.73
C MET A 1 4.61 10.54 -3.26
N LEU A 2 4.88 9.22 -3.24
CA LEU A 2 6.22 8.70 -2.93
C LEU A 2 7.19 8.72 -4.12
N PRO A 3 6.83 8.21 -5.32
CA PRO A 3 7.71 8.29 -6.50
C PRO A 3 8.15 9.73 -6.80
N ASP A 4 7.21 10.69 -6.75
CA ASP A 4 7.51 12.11 -6.97
C ASP A 4 8.41 12.68 -5.86
N ALA A 5 8.26 12.25 -4.60
CA ALA A 5 9.13 12.70 -3.51
C ALA A 5 10.56 12.18 -3.68
N ILE A 6 10.71 10.93 -4.10
CA ILE A 6 12.01 10.34 -4.45
C ILE A 6 12.65 11.07 -5.63
N GLU A 7 11.89 11.34 -6.70
CA GLU A 7 12.40 12.10 -7.84
C GLU A 7 12.85 13.52 -7.44
N LYS A 8 12.04 14.22 -6.63
CA LYS A 8 12.36 15.56 -6.11
C LYS A 8 13.56 15.58 -5.17
N SER A 9 13.87 14.47 -4.49
CA SER A 9 15.07 14.34 -3.65
C SER A 9 16.38 14.26 -4.45
N GLY A 10 16.30 14.17 -5.79
CA GLY A 10 17.46 14.06 -6.67
C GLY A 10 18.04 12.65 -6.72
N HIS A 11 17.42 11.67 -6.05
CA HIS A 11 17.82 10.28 -6.09
C HIS A 11 17.08 9.54 -7.20
N ARG A 12 17.82 8.94 -8.14
CA ARG A 12 17.25 7.94 -9.05
C ARG A 12 17.05 6.65 -8.27
N ALA A 13 15.82 6.40 -7.84
CA ALA A 13 15.46 5.17 -7.17
C ALA A 13 14.06 4.70 -7.56
N ILE A 14 13.89 3.38 -7.55
CA ILE A 14 12.58 2.74 -7.61
C ILE A 14 12.28 2.22 -6.22
N LEU A 15 11.14 2.63 -5.68
CA LEU A 15 10.64 2.18 -4.40
C LEU A 15 9.28 1.53 -4.62
N GLN A 16 9.18 0.23 -4.33
CA GLN A 16 7.95 -0.54 -4.54
C GLN A 16 7.60 -1.35 -3.30
N ALA A 17 6.37 -1.24 -2.84
CA ALA A 17 5.81 -2.14 -1.86
C ALA A 17 5.20 -3.35 -2.57
N ILE A 18 5.58 -4.54 -2.13
CA ILE A 18 5.08 -5.82 -2.63
C ILE A 18 4.37 -6.51 -1.48
N ARG A 19 3.14 -6.95 -1.70
CA ARG A 19 2.42 -7.81 -0.77
C ARG A 19 2.70 -9.26 -1.12
N GLY A 20 2.94 -10.09 -0.12
CA GLY A 20 3.34 -11.47 -0.30
C GLY A 20 2.93 -12.35 0.86
N LEU A 21 3.36 -13.61 0.80
CA LEU A 21 3.37 -14.52 1.94
C LEU A 21 4.82 -14.81 2.30
N GLN A 22 5.12 -14.77 3.60
CA GLN A 22 6.37 -15.24 4.16
C GLN A 22 6.03 -16.17 5.32
N ASP A 23 6.54 -17.41 5.28
CA ASP A 23 6.21 -18.45 6.26
C ASP A 23 4.70 -18.63 6.47
N SER A 24 3.95 -18.61 5.36
CA SER A 24 2.47 -18.66 5.33
C SER A 24 1.75 -17.50 6.03
N ALA A 25 2.44 -16.43 6.39
CA ALA A 25 1.87 -15.21 6.93
C ALA A 25 1.85 -14.07 5.89
N PRO A 26 0.78 -13.26 5.83
CA PRO A 26 0.73 -12.04 5.02
C PRO A 26 1.87 -11.08 5.39
N THR A 27 2.60 -10.62 4.38
CA THR A 27 3.73 -9.70 4.58
C THR A 27 3.74 -8.59 3.54
N VAL A 28 4.37 -7.46 3.90
CA VAL A 28 4.71 -6.37 2.99
C VAL A 28 6.23 -6.26 2.92
N THR A 29 6.76 -6.41 1.71
CA THR A 29 8.18 -6.24 1.43
C THR A 29 8.40 -4.97 0.64
N TRP A 30 9.34 -4.13 1.06
CA TRP A 30 9.81 -3.01 0.26
C TRP A 30 11.00 -3.43 -0.61
N GLN A 31 10.87 -3.21 -1.91
CA GLN A 31 11.98 -3.29 -2.85
C GLN A 31 12.49 -1.89 -3.14
N VAL A 32 13.80 -1.68 -2.92
CA VAL A 32 14.49 -0.42 -3.18
C VAL A 32 15.60 -0.67 -4.19
N ILE A 33 15.50 -0.06 -5.35
CA ILE A 33 16.52 -0.13 -6.40
C ILE A 33 17.10 1.26 -6.58
N THR A 34 18.36 1.45 -6.20
CA THR A 34 19.05 2.74 -6.33
C THR A 34 20.56 2.53 -6.53
N SER A 35 21.25 3.55 -7.05
CA SER A 35 22.70 3.55 -7.12
C SER A 35 23.30 3.72 -5.72
N ARG A 36 24.41 3.02 -5.45
CA ARG A 36 25.21 3.31 -4.25
C ARG A 36 25.80 4.74 -4.38
N PRO A 37 25.86 5.52 -3.29
CA PRO A 37 25.57 5.17 -1.89
C PRO A 37 24.15 5.55 -1.40
N ASN A 38 23.17 5.81 -2.28
CA ASN A 38 21.94 6.54 -1.94
C ASN A 38 20.86 5.74 -1.17
N GLY A 39 21.12 4.47 -0.83
CA GLY A 39 20.13 3.56 -0.23
C GLY A 39 19.43 4.14 1.00
N SER A 40 20.21 4.57 2.00
CA SER A 40 19.65 5.12 3.24
C SER A 40 18.89 6.43 2.99
N ALA A 41 19.41 7.33 2.13
CA ALA A 41 18.77 8.61 1.84
C ALA A 41 17.39 8.46 1.16
N VAL A 42 17.24 7.46 0.30
CA VAL A 42 15.95 7.10 -0.32
C VAL A 42 14.96 6.62 0.73
N LEU A 43 15.39 5.76 1.66
CA LEU A 43 14.55 5.28 2.76
C LEU A 43 14.14 6.41 3.71
N GLU A 44 15.05 7.32 4.03
CA GLU A 44 14.77 8.51 4.85
C GLU A 44 13.73 9.42 4.19
N THR A 45 13.85 9.66 2.88
CA THR A 45 12.87 10.44 2.11
C THR A 45 11.49 9.76 2.14
N ALA A 46 11.44 8.43 2.05
CA ALA A 46 10.19 7.69 2.13
C ALA A 46 9.52 7.85 3.51
N LEU A 47 10.31 7.76 4.59
CA LEU A 47 9.80 7.96 5.95
C LEU A 47 9.29 9.38 6.18
N SER A 48 10.04 10.40 5.76
CA SER A 48 9.65 11.80 5.97
C SER A 48 8.40 12.17 5.19
N THR A 49 8.23 11.60 3.99
CA THR A 49 7.02 11.78 3.17
C THR A 49 5.78 11.23 3.88
N VAL A 50 5.89 10.10 4.57
CA VAL A 50 4.75 9.50 5.30
C VAL A 50 4.52 10.13 6.66
N ALA A 51 5.58 10.51 7.39
CA ALA A 51 5.50 11.12 8.72
C ALA A 51 4.74 12.47 8.74
N GLY A 52 4.60 13.14 7.59
CA GLY A 52 3.83 14.37 7.44
C GLY A 52 2.51 14.21 6.68
N TYR A 53 2.15 13.00 6.25
CA TYR A 53 0.97 12.79 5.43
C TYR A 53 -0.31 12.84 6.26
N ARG A 54 -1.19 13.78 5.94
CA ARG A 54 -2.53 13.89 6.53
C ARG A 54 -3.56 13.62 5.47
N VAL A 55 -4.34 12.55 5.65
CA VAL A 55 -5.32 12.11 4.65
C VAL A 55 -6.36 13.19 4.37
N THR A 56 -6.73 13.95 5.40
CA THR A 56 -7.69 15.07 5.30
C THR A 56 -7.23 16.19 4.37
N GLU A 57 -5.92 16.38 4.19
CA GLU A 57 -5.35 17.40 3.30
C GLU A 57 -5.30 16.91 1.83
N HIS A 58 -5.65 15.65 1.60
CA HIS A 58 -5.57 14.97 0.30
C HIS A 58 -6.87 14.25 -0.06
N ALA A 59 -8.02 14.81 0.33
CA ALA A 59 -9.34 14.19 0.15
C ALA A 59 -9.61 13.73 -1.29
N GLU A 60 -9.25 14.54 -2.30
CA GLU A 60 -9.44 14.15 -3.71
C GLU A 60 -8.63 12.90 -4.09
N ALA A 61 -7.38 12.81 -3.66
CA ALA A 61 -6.52 11.65 -3.96
C ALA A 61 -7.05 10.38 -3.27
N VAL A 62 -7.67 10.52 -2.09
CA VAL A 62 -8.30 9.43 -1.35
C VAL A 62 -9.53 8.91 -2.09
N GLU A 63 -10.39 9.81 -2.55
CA GLU A 63 -11.57 9.42 -3.33
C GLU A 63 -11.18 8.76 -4.66
N GLN A 64 -10.16 9.28 -5.36
CA GLN A 64 -9.61 8.65 -6.55
C GLN A 64 -9.06 7.24 -6.26
N ALA A 65 -8.37 7.05 -5.11
CA ALA A 65 -7.87 5.74 -4.70
C ALA A 65 -9.01 4.76 -4.37
N LYS A 66 -10.08 5.24 -3.72
CA LYS A 66 -11.29 4.43 -3.44
C LYS A 66 -11.99 4.03 -4.73
N GLU A 67 -12.16 4.94 -5.67
CA GLU A 67 -12.78 4.65 -6.97
C GLU A 67 -11.95 3.64 -7.79
N PHE A 68 -10.62 3.82 -7.78
CA PHE A 68 -9.70 2.86 -8.39
C PHE A 68 -9.84 1.47 -7.74
N ALA A 69 -9.87 1.38 -6.41
CA ALA A 69 -10.04 0.12 -5.70
C ALA A 69 -11.38 -0.53 -6.05
N ARG A 70 -12.47 0.24 -6.01
CA ARG A 70 -13.83 -0.19 -6.36
C ARG A 70 -13.91 -0.78 -7.76
N THR A 71 -13.38 -0.07 -8.74
CA THR A 71 -13.32 -0.54 -10.13
C THR A 71 -12.56 -1.86 -10.23
N ASN A 72 -11.41 -2.00 -9.56
CA ASN A 72 -10.60 -3.23 -9.65
C ASN A 72 -11.26 -4.42 -8.93
N LEU A 73 -11.83 -4.22 -7.74
CA LEU A 73 -12.50 -5.28 -6.99
C LEU A 73 -13.74 -5.81 -7.73
N ASN A 74 -14.49 -4.91 -8.37
CA ASN A 74 -15.66 -5.29 -9.17
C ASN A 74 -15.30 -6.06 -10.46
N ARG A 75 -14.04 -6.08 -10.91
CA ARG A 75 -13.64 -6.92 -12.07
C ARG A 75 -13.81 -8.41 -11.80
N ALA A 76 -13.60 -8.84 -10.55
CA ALA A 76 -13.77 -10.24 -10.16
C ALA A 76 -15.20 -10.74 -10.44
N TRP A 77 -16.19 -9.85 -10.38
CA TRP A 77 -17.60 -10.17 -10.59
C TRP A 77 -18.02 -10.36 -12.05
N GLN A 78 -17.13 -10.05 -13.00
CA GLN A 78 -17.41 -10.22 -14.43
C GLN A 78 -17.42 -11.70 -14.86
N SER A 79 -16.90 -12.60 -14.04
CA SER A 79 -16.85 -14.04 -14.30
C SER A 79 -16.95 -14.83 -13.00
N PRO A 80 -17.85 -15.83 -12.88
CA PRO A 80 -17.94 -16.68 -11.69
C PRO A 80 -16.62 -17.39 -11.33
N LEU A 81 -15.83 -17.74 -12.35
CA LEU A 81 -14.52 -18.38 -12.15
C LEU A 81 -13.49 -17.39 -11.57
N GLU A 82 -13.48 -16.16 -12.08
CA GLU A 82 -12.58 -15.11 -11.58
C GLU A 82 -12.98 -14.66 -10.17
N LEU A 83 -14.28 -14.62 -9.87
CA LEU A 83 -14.78 -14.37 -8.52
C LEU A 83 -14.28 -15.42 -7.53
N ALA A 84 -14.44 -16.70 -7.85
CA ALA A 84 -13.99 -17.80 -6.99
C ALA A 84 -12.46 -17.77 -6.77
N ARG A 85 -11.69 -17.52 -7.83
CA ARG A 85 -10.23 -17.37 -7.76
C ARG A 85 -9.82 -16.18 -6.89
N SER A 86 -10.47 -15.04 -7.07
CA SER A 86 -10.18 -13.81 -6.32
C SER A 86 -10.49 -13.99 -4.83
N LEU A 87 -11.64 -14.59 -4.50
CA LEU A 87 -11.99 -14.90 -3.10
C LEU A 87 -10.94 -15.80 -2.45
N ALA A 88 -10.58 -16.92 -3.10
CA ALA A 88 -9.55 -17.82 -2.58
C ALA A 88 -8.20 -17.11 -2.42
N HIS A 89 -7.80 -16.30 -3.39
CA HIS A 89 -6.55 -15.55 -3.33
C HIS A 89 -6.54 -14.55 -2.17
N TYR A 90 -7.60 -13.75 -2.01
CA TYR A 90 -7.68 -12.74 -0.95
C TYR A 90 -7.68 -13.37 0.45
N GLU A 91 -8.35 -14.51 0.63
CA GLU A 91 -8.31 -15.25 1.89
C GLU A 91 -6.91 -15.80 2.18
N VAL A 92 -6.28 -16.47 1.20
CA VAL A 92 -4.92 -17.02 1.34
C VAL A 92 -3.89 -15.93 1.64
N MET A 93 -4.03 -14.77 1.00
CA MET A 93 -3.14 -13.62 1.20
C MET A 93 -3.46 -12.83 2.48
N GLY A 94 -4.50 -13.22 3.23
CA GLY A 94 -4.96 -12.52 4.44
C GLY A 94 -5.44 -11.09 4.19
N TRP A 95 -5.89 -10.79 2.97
CA TRP A 95 -6.47 -9.50 2.60
C TRP A 95 -7.96 -9.40 2.94
N GLY A 96 -8.58 -10.54 3.26
CA GLY A 96 -10.01 -10.66 3.57
C GLY A 96 -10.84 -10.82 2.30
N GLY A 97 -11.45 -11.99 2.11
CA GLY A 97 -12.35 -12.25 0.98
C GLY A 97 -13.60 -11.37 1.02
N GLU A 98 -13.94 -10.81 2.18
CA GLU A 98 -14.99 -9.80 2.34
C GLU A 98 -14.78 -8.57 1.44
N LEU A 99 -13.53 -8.19 1.16
CA LEU A 99 -13.21 -7.07 0.28
C LEU A 99 -13.65 -7.33 -1.18
N VAL A 100 -13.61 -8.59 -1.61
CA VAL A 100 -14.05 -9.01 -2.94
C VAL A 100 -15.56 -9.31 -2.93
N ARG A 101 -16.07 -9.83 -1.81
CA ARG A 101 -17.48 -10.23 -1.67
C ARG A 101 -18.44 -9.04 -1.59
N ASP A 102 -18.03 -7.95 -0.94
CA ASP A 102 -18.80 -6.71 -0.87
C ASP A 102 -17.85 -5.50 -0.91
N PRO A 103 -17.31 -5.17 -2.11
CA PRO A 103 -16.32 -4.11 -2.27
C PRO A 103 -16.84 -2.76 -1.80
N GLU A 104 -18.13 -2.51 -2.04
CA GLU A 104 -18.84 -1.28 -1.70
C GLU A 104 -18.86 -1.05 -0.19
N ALA A 105 -19.47 -1.97 0.55
CA ALA A 105 -19.55 -1.85 1.99
C ALA A 105 -18.16 -1.92 2.66
N ALA A 106 -17.19 -2.62 2.07
CA ALA A 106 -15.84 -2.66 2.60
C ALA A 106 -15.10 -1.33 2.44
N LEU A 107 -15.21 -0.66 1.28
CA LEU A 107 -14.57 0.62 1.02
C LEU A 107 -15.24 1.79 1.76
N ASP A 108 -16.55 1.75 1.94
CA ASP A 108 -17.29 2.78 2.68
C ASP A 108 -16.92 2.80 4.17
N ARG A 109 -16.48 1.65 4.72
CA ARG A 109 -15.98 1.54 6.09
C ARG A 109 -14.57 2.10 6.28
N VAL A 110 -13.85 2.44 5.21
CA VAL A 110 -12.49 2.99 5.29
C VAL A 110 -12.56 4.49 5.56
N ASP A 111 -12.24 4.86 6.80
CA ASP A 111 -12.10 6.25 7.24
C ASP A 111 -10.66 6.77 7.10
N CYS A 112 -10.49 8.09 7.30
CA CYS A 112 -9.19 8.72 7.17
C CYS A 112 -8.17 8.17 8.18
N ALA A 113 -8.59 7.92 9.42
CA ALA A 113 -7.74 7.40 10.47
C ALA A 113 -7.23 5.98 10.15
N GLY A 114 -8.07 5.13 9.56
CA GLY A 114 -7.69 3.81 9.08
C GLY A 114 -6.64 3.87 7.98
N ILE A 115 -6.75 4.81 7.05
CA ILE A 115 -5.76 5.03 5.99
C ILE A 115 -4.44 5.51 6.57
N GLU A 116 -4.45 6.48 7.48
CA GLU A 116 -3.24 6.99 8.14
C GLU A 116 -2.52 5.89 8.92
N LYS A 117 -3.27 5.10 9.70
CA LYS A 117 -2.74 3.94 10.42
C LYS A 117 -2.15 2.90 9.46
N ALA A 118 -2.80 2.65 8.33
CA ALA A 118 -2.30 1.70 7.33
C ALA A 118 -1.02 2.21 6.64
N ALA A 119 -0.93 3.51 6.33
CA ALA A 119 0.25 4.14 5.75
C ALA A 119 1.46 4.07 6.71
N GLU A 120 1.23 4.35 8.00
CA GLU A 120 2.23 4.22 9.05
C GLU A 120 2.70 2.77 9.21
N GLY A 121 1.76 1.81 9.23
CA GLY A 121 2.09 0.38 9.24
C GLY A 121 2.91 -0.06 8.02
N LEU A 122 2.65 0.53 6.84
CA LEU A 122 3.37 0.23 5.60
C LEU A 122 4.84 0.63 5.67
N VAL A 123 5.17 1.73 6.35
CA VAL A 123 6.56 2.23 6.46
C VAL A 123 7.32 1.68 7.66
N ARG A 124 6.67 0.95 8.56
CA ARG A 124 7.33 0.33 9.72
C ARG A 124 8.58 -0.50 9.36
N PRO A 125 8.59 -1.37 8.33
CA PRO A 125 9.80 -2.11 7.97
C PRO A 125 10.98 -1.20 7.58
N ILE A 126 10.68 -0.04 7.00
CA ILE A 126 11.71 0.96 6.66
C ILE A 126 12.28 1.59 7.94
N LYS A 127 11.43 1.88 8.94
CA LYS A 127 11.88 2.37 10.26
C LYS A 127 12.82 1.36 10.93
N GLU A 128 12.43 0.08 10.92
CA GLU A 128 13.22 -1.01 11.51
C GLU A 128 14.61 -1.15 10.85
N VAL A 129 14.69 -1.10 9.51
CA VAL A 129 15.96 -1.13 8.76
C VAL A 129 16.87 0.07 9.09
N LEU A 130 16.27 1.23 9.35
CA LEU A 130 17.00 2.44 9.75
C LEU A 130 17.26 2.53 11.27
N GLY A 131 16.90 1.49 12.05
CA GLY A 131 17.12 1.44 13.49
C GLY A 131 16.20 2.35 14.30
N ARG A 132 15.00 2.64 13.80
CA ARG A 132 13.98 3.49 14.46
C ARG A 132 12.79 2.64 14.91
N SER A 133 12.33 2.86 16.15
CA SER A 133 11.14 2.21 16.74
C SER A 133 9.96 3.16 16.78
#